data_AF-A0AA39Q0T1-F1
#
_entry.id   AF-A0AA39Q0T1-F1
#
_cell.length_a   1.000
_cell.length_b   1.000
_cell.length_c   1.000
_cell.angle_alpha   90.00
_cell.angle_beta   90.00
_cell.angle_gamma   90.00
#
_symmetry.space_group_name_H-M   'P 1'
#
loop_
_entity.id
_entity.type
_entity.pdbx_description
1 polymer ?
#
loop_
_entity_poly.entity_id
_entity_poly.type
_entity_poly.pdbx_seq_one_letter_code
_entity_poly.pdbx_strand_id
1 'polypeptide(L)'
;MSSEQKESHRSMSKVCCCFMTSLLLVIIVPTLYITLMLRLLAGTTPHDTTLQPGPTGKDRIISLHATLVSTNIRQSTMVVEWSIMRDTCDYSCPEVNIFFDMNLSPSGDRRDNGYPSNNRPTEPIFIWNATGTTSSNNSGYDVLRNAPRFSTDFIIYPVCEDFQKGLFIRHGTRAYYPFDWYWSGVTAFAQDTLTNKSVALAVQSSAFRFVGTSLSNLEITTGVQEADPTHLEDAGIGEEIISAYVILKRSTLVIGYCLVITITFWLITLMICLITVTTVVFGYRQRNEIAVVPIGILFAFTQLRSTMPGAHEGFGDVLGAPRFILVANNGLTLHHRFNWAIAMPCPSIDLRKRMA
;
A
#
# COMPACT_ATOMS: atom_id res chain seq x y z
N MET A 1 -18.14 -66.83 42.20
CA MET A 1 -17.09 -66.59 41.19
C MET A 1 -17.06 -65.09 40.93
N SER A 2 -16.10 -64.40 41.53
CA SER A 2 -15.93 -62.94 41.40
C SER A 2 -14.97 -62.69 40.24
N SER A 3 -15.47 -62.13 39.15
CA SER A 3 -14.64 -61.72 38.01
C SER A 3 -13.95 -60.40 38.38
N GLU A 4 -12.70 -60.50 38.79
CA GLU A 4 -11.83 -59.36 39.05
C GLU A 4 -11.56 -58.63 37.71
N GLN A 5 -12.37 -57.61 37.45
CA GLN A 5 -12.27 -56.79 36.25
C GLN A 5 -11.04 -55.89 36.40
N LYS A 6 -9.91 -56.39 35.89
CA LYS A 6 -8.64 -55.66 35.84
C LYS A 6 -8.81 -54.47 34.88
N GLU A 7 -9.22 -53.32 35.41
CA GLU A 7 -9.27 -52.06 34.66
C GLU A 7 -7.88 -51.80 34.08
N SER A 8 -7.76 -52.04 32.78
CA SER A 8 -6.54 -51.77 32.04
C SER A 8 -6.32 -50.27 32.07
N HIS A 9 -5.39 -49.83 32.93
CA HIS A 9 -4.91 -48.46 33.10
C HIS A 9 -4.15 -47.96 31.86
N ARG A 10 -4.66 -48.30 30.67
CA ARG A 10 -4.04 -48.08 29.38
C ARG A 10 -4.26 -46.62 29.00
N SER A 11 -3.22 -45.84 29.31
CA SER A 11 -2.71 -44.78 28.45
C SER A 11 -3.45 -43.42 28.44
N MET A 12 -4.02 -43.00 29.57
CA MET A 12 -4.37 -41.58 29.79
C MET A 12 -3.17 -40.63 29.56
N SER A 13 -1.95 -41.11 29.82
CA SER A 13 -0.71 -40.35 29.62
C SER A 13 -0.47 -39.94 28.16
N LYS A 14 -0.79 -40.79 27.17
CA LYS A 14 -0.55 -40.47 25.75
C LYS A 14 -1.52 -39.42 25.23
N VAL A 15 -2.79 -39.50 25.63
CA VAL A 15 -3.81 -38.51 25.25
C VAL A 15 -3.50 -37.15 25.86
N CYS A 16 -3.09 -37.12 27.14
CA CYS A 16 -2.64 -35.90 27.81
C CYS A 16 -1.42 -35.28 27.11
N CYS A 17 -0.43 -36.10 26.72
CA CYS A 17 0.74 -35.61 25.98
C CYS A 17 0.38 -35.00 24.62
N CYS A 18 -0.50 -35.64 23.83
CA CYS A 18 -0.98 -35.09 22.56
C CYS A 18 -1.75 -33.77 22.74
N PHE A 19 -2.55 -33.67 23.80
CA PHE A 19 -3.28 -32.44 24.10
C PHE A 19 -2.34 -31.31 24.50
N MET A 20 -1.39 -31.58 25.41
CA MET A 20 -0.43 -30.58 25.87
C MET A 20 0.51 -30.12 24.77
N THR A 21 0.96 -31.02 23.88
CA THR A 21 1.78 -30.65 22.72
C THR A 21 1.01 -29.81 21.70
N SER A 22 -0.26 -30.14 21.45
CA SER A 22 -1.13 -29.34 20.58
C SER A 22 -1.39 -27.95 21.16
N LEU A 23 -1.71 -27.87 22.45
CA LEU A 23 -1.94 -26.61 23.16
C LEU A 23 -0.67 -25.75 23.17
N LEU A 24 0.50 -26.36 23.39
CA LEU A 24 1.78 -25.68 23.37
C LEU A 24 2.08 -25.09 21.98
N LEU A 25 1.84 -25.84 20.90
CA LEU A 25 1.99 -25.34 19.53
C LEU A 25 1.07 -24.15 19.25
N VAL A 26 -0.17 -24.19 19.72
CA VAL A 26 -1.16 -23.11 19.55
C VAL A 26 -0.75 -21.82 20.27
N ILE A 27 0.04 -21.90 21.35
CA ILE A 27 0.50 -20.73 22.10
C ILE A 27 1.86 -20.24 21.58
N ILE A 28 2.81 -21.15 21.35
CA ILE A 28 4.19 -20.80 20.95
C ILE A 28 4.21 -20.19 19.54
N VAL A 29 3.46 -20.74 18.58
CA VAL A 29 3.54 -20.27 17.20
C VAL A 29 3.06 -18.80 17.06
N PRO A 30 1.90 -18.38 17.60
CA PRO A 30 1.48 -16.98 17.53
C PRO A 30 2.40 -16.04 18.31
N THR A 31 2.87 -16.44 19.51
CA THR A 31 3.74 -15.58 20.33
C THR A 31 5.08 -15.35 19.65
N LEU A 32 5.68 -16.39 19.07
CA LEU A 32 6.91 -16.27 18.28
C LEU A 32 6.68 -15.41 17.03
N TYR A 33 5.56 -15.60 16.34
CA TYR A 33 5.20 -14.81 15.15
C TYR A 33 5.00 -13.32 15.47
N ILE A 34 4.24 -12.99 16.52
CA ILE A 34 4.03 -11.62 16.98
C ILE A 34 5.37 -10.99 17.37
N THR A 35 6.22 -11.72 18.10
CA THR A 35 7.55 -11.23 18.50
C THR A 35 8.43 -10.95 17.29
N LEU A 36 8.41 -11.81 16.28
CA LEU A 36 9.15 -11.62 15.04
C LEU A 36 8.65 -10.39 14.27
N MET A 37 7.33 -10.21 14.15
CA MET A 37 6.74 -9.05 13.48
C MET A 37 7.08 -7.73 14.19
N LEU A 38 7.05 -7.71 15.52
CA LEU A 38 7.47 -6.54 16.30
C LEU A 38 8.96 -6.21 16.09
N ARG A 39 9.82 -7.23 15.95
CA ARG A 39 11.25 -7.04 15.65
C ARG A 39 11.49 -6.52 14.23
N LEU A 40 10.75 -7.04 13.24
CA LEU A 40 10.84 -6.55 11.85
C LEU A 40 10.37 -5.10 11.75
N LEU A 41 9.36 -4.71 12.52
CA LEU A 41 8.90 -3.33 12.61
C LEU A 41 9.97 -2.39 13.20
N ALA A 42 10.77 -2.87 14.16
CA ALA A 42 11.85 -2.09 14.78
C ALA A 42 13.14 -2.03 13.93
N GLY A 43 13.35 -2.99 13.03
CA GLY A 43 14.59 -3.12 12.25
C GLY A 43 14.68 -2.24 11.00
N THR A 44 13.64 -1.50 10.66
CA THR A 44 13.65 -0.54 9.54
C THR A 44 14.22 0.80 10.01
N THR A 45 15.49 0.81 10.40
CA THR A 45 16.23 2.07 10.60
C THR A 45 16.43 2.73 9.22
N PRO A 46 15.96 3.97 9.02
CA PRO A 46 16.02 4.62 7.72
C PRO A 46 17.48 4.89 7.33
N HIS A 47 17.93 4.30 6.22
CA HIS A 47 19.11 4.80 5.53
C HIS A 47 18.72 6.07 4.79
N ASP A 48 19.06 7.20 5.40
CA ASP A 48 18.87 8.53 4.85
C ASP A 48 19.81 8.70 3.66
N THR A 49 19.34 8.31 2.48
CA THR A 49 20.10 8.52 1.24
C THR A 49 19.70 9.90 0.73
N THR A 50 20.31 10.93 1.29
CA THR A 50 20.20 12.29 0.77
C THR A 50 20.92 12.32 -0.58
N LEU A 51 20.17 12.06 -1.65
CA LEU A 51 20.56 12.49 -2.99
C LEU A 51 20.47 14.02 -2.99
N GLN A 52 21.58 14.68 -2.65
CA GLN A 52 21.74 16.08 -3.03
C GLN A 52 21.87 16.11 -4.55
N PRO A 53 20.94 16.74 -5.28
CA PRO A 53 21.20 17.05 -6.67
C PRO A 53 22.45 17.93 -6.71
N GLY A 54 23.48 17.44 -7.40
CA GLY A 54 24.68 18.24 -7.67
C GLY A 54 24.27 19.52 -8.42
N PRO A 55 25.03 20.62 -8.27
CA PRO A 55 24.71 21.88 -8.95
C PRO A 55 24.97 21.75 -10.46
N THR A 56 24.02 21.19 -11.19
CA THR A 56 24.03 21.17 -12.65
C THR A 56 23.50 22.50 -13.15
N GLY A 57 24.38 23.49 -13.35
CA GLY A 57 24.30 24.63 -14.30
C GLY A 57 22.97 25.38 -14.57
N LYS A 58 21.88 25.12 -13.85
CA LYS A 58 20.57 25.72 -14.02
C LYS A 58 20.39 26.77 -12.93
N ASP A 59 20.07 27.98 -13.35
CA ASP A 59 20.04 29.16 -12.48
C ASP A 59 18.89 29.12 -11.45
N ARG A 60 17.85 28.29 -11.67
CA ARG A 60 16.68 28.22 -10.78
C ARG A 60 16.09 26.81 -10.67
N ILE A 61 15.94 26.34 -9.44
CA ILE A 61 15.31 25.08 -9.06
C ILE A 61 14.24 25.36 -8.01
N ILE A 62 13.03 24.85 -8.22
CA ILE A 62 11.95 24.88 -7.24
C ILE A 62 11.80 23.50 -6.62
N SER A 63 11.98 23.43 -5.30
CA SER A 63 11.82 22.20 -4.52
C SER A 63 10.39 22.07 -4.00
N LEU A 64 9.71 21.01 -4.40
CA LEU A 64 8.38 20.61 -3.98
C LEU A 64 8.47 19.52 -2.91
N HIS A 65 7.65 19.64 -1.87
CA HIS A 65 7.37 18.57 -0.91
C HIS A 65 5.94 18.09 -1.13
N ALA A 66 5.74 16.79 -1.20
CA ALA A 66 4.42 16.19 -1.37
C ALA A 66 3.95 15.58 -0.05
N THR A 67 2.67 15.74 0.27
CA THR A 67 1.97 15.18 1.43
C THR A 67 0.72 14.42 0.95
N LEU A 68 0.60 13.12 1.21
CA LEU A 68 -0.60 12.37 0.86
C LEU A 68 -1.69 12.75 1.86
N VAL A 69 -2.76 13.34 1.36
CA VAL A 69 -3.89 13.76 2.17
C VAL A 69 -4.88 12.63 2.34
N SER A 70 -5.23 11.96 1.24
CA SER A 70 -6.21 10.88 1.26
C SER A 70 -6.04 9.91 0.11
N THR A 71 -6.60 8.72 0.27
CA THR A 71 -6.65 7.67 -0.76
C THR A 71 -8.03 7.04 -0.78
N ASN A 72 -8.57 6.87 -1.98
CA ASN A 72 -9.78 6.12 -2.22
C ASN A 72 -9.49 4.96 -3.18
N ILE A 73 -9.13 3.82 -2.60
CA ILE A 73 -8.83 2.60 -3.34
C ILE A 73 -10.04 2.13 -4.17
N ARG A 74 -11.28 2.41 -3.74
CA ARG A 74 -12.48 2.00 -4.49
C ARG A 74 -12.66 2.79 -5.77
N GLN A 75 -12.37 4.08 -5.71
CA GLN A 75 -12.42 4.97 -6.87
C GLN A 75 -11.11 4.96 -7.65
N SER A 76 -10.10 4.24 -7.16
CA SER A 76 -8.75 4.26 -7.72
C SER A 76 -8.20 5.69 -7.79
N THR A 77 -8.39 6.47 -6.72
CA THR A 77 -7.91 7.85 -6.63
C THR A 77 -7.08 8.09 -5.38
N MET A 78 -6.19 9.07 -5.43
CA MET A 78 -5.44 9.60 -4.29
C MET A 78 -5.33 11.12 -4.39
N VAL A 79 -5.27 11.78 -3.24
CA VAL A 79 -5.12 13.23 -3.15
C VAL A 79 -3.76 13.53 -2.52
N VAL A 80 -2.94 14.28 -3.25
CA VAL A 80 -1.63 14.73 -2.79
C VAL A 80 -1.65 16.24 -2.65
N GLU A 81 -1.31 16.74 -1.47
CA GLU A 81 -1.01 18.13 -1.20
C GLU A 81 0.47 18.38 -1.49
N TRP A 82 0.78 19.42 -2.24
CA TRP A 82 2.12 19.86 -2.55
C TRP A 82 2.39 21.14 -1.78
N SER A 83 3.61 21.30 -1.31
CA SER A 83 4.10 22.53 -0.70
C SER A 83 5.44 22.92 -1.27
N ILE A 84 5.63 24.19 -1.60
CA ILE A 84 6.93 24.70 -2.06
C ILE A 84 7.83 24.88 -0.83
N MET A 85 8.95 24.16 -0.80
CA MET A 85 9.91 24.20 0.31
C MET A 85 11.02 25.20 0.07
N ARG A 86 11.51 25.28 -1.17
CA ARG A 86 12.66 26.10 -1.52
C ARG A 86 12.56 26.54 -2.98
N ASP A 87 13.03 27.75 -3.24
CA ASP A 87 13.34 28.26 -4.58
C ASP A 87 14.81 28.72 -4.51
N THR A 88 15.63 28.35 -5.48
CA THR A 88 17.05 28.76 -5.49
C THR A 88 17.27 30.15 -6.07
N CYS A 89 16.22 30.81 -6.55
CA CYS A 89 16.34 32.17 -7.05
C CYS A 89 16.32 33.20 -5.89
N ASP A 90 17.35 34.03 -5.81
CA ASP A 90 17.56 34.96 -4.69
C ASP A 90 16.94 36.35 -4.92
N TYR A 91 17.00 36.91 -6.13
CA TYR A 91 16.61 38.30 -6.41
C TYR A 91 15.81 38.45 -7.71
N SER A 92 14.73 39.23 -7.67
CA SER A 92 13.91 39.59 -8.84
C SER A 92 13.44 38.40 -9.68
N CYS A 93 12.99 37.35 -8.99
CA CYS A 93 12.55 36.11 -9.60
C CYS A 93 11.19 36.30 -10.28
N PRO A 94 11.06 35.96 -11.57
CA PRO A 94 9.76 36.02 -12.24
C PRO A 94 8.80 34.97 -11.67
N GLU A 95 7.51 35.18 -11.90
CA GLU A 95 6.49 34.21 -11.51
C GLU A 95 6.67 32.92 -12.32
N VAL A 96 6.41 31.79 -11.68
CA VAL A 96 6.56 30.47 -12.29
C VAL A 96 5.23 29.73 -12.28
N ASN A 97 4.78 29.35 -13.46
CA ASN A 97 3.62 28.52 -13.68
C ASN A 97 4.00 27.05 -13.50
N ILE A 98 3.36 26.36 -12.57
CA ILE A 98 3.57 24.93 -12.30
C ILE A 98 2.38 24.14 -12.87
N PHE A 99 2.69 23.16 -13.69
CA PHE A 99 1.73 22.32 -14.39
C PHE A 99 1.90 20.86 -13.96
N PHE A 100 0.79 20.14 -13.86
CA PHE A 100 0.79 18.68 -13.74
C PHE A 100 -0.02 18.07 -14.86
N ASP A 101 0.32 16.84 -15.23
CA ASP A 101 -0.49 16.06 -16.15
C ASP A 101 -1.83 15.67 -15.51
N MET A 102 -2.90 16.30 -16.01
CA MET A 102 -4.27 16.09 -15.54
C MET A 102 -4.96 14.89 -16.21
N ASN A 103 -4.33 14.22 -17.18
CA ASN A 103 -4.88 12.97 -17.75
C ASN A 103 -4.91 11.84 -16.72
N LEU A 104 -4.11 11.97 -15.67
CA LEU A 104 -4.07 11.07 -14.54
C LEU A 104 -4.97 11.53 -13.40
N SER A 105 -5.79 12.57 -13.56
CA SER A 105 -6.70 13.06 -12.54
C SER A 105 -8.14 12.62 -12.84
N PRO A 106 -8.90 12.09 -11.86
CA PRO A 106 -10.33 11.87 -12.03
C PRO A 106 -10.98 13.20 -12.38
N SER A 107 -11.82 13.23 -13.41
CA SER A 107 -12.50 14.44 -13.87
C SER A 107 -13.48 14.96 -12.81
N GLY A 108 -12.97 15.66 -11.79
CA GLY A 108 -13.77 16.45 -10.86
C GLY A 108 -14.33 17.68 -11.57
N ASP A 109 -15.41 18.23 -11.01
CA ASP A 109 -16.35 19.26 -11.50
C ASP A 109 -15.79 20.54 -12.16
N ARG A 110 -14.47 20.64 -12.31
CA ARG A 110 -13.72 21.75 -12.89
C ARG A 110 -13.57 21.66 -14.41
N ARG A 111 -14.06 20.60 -15.07
CA ARG A 111 -14.08 20.52 -16.53
C ARG A 111 -15.31 21.22 -17.09
N ASP A 112 -15.12 22.44 -17.56
CA ASP A 112 -15.97 23.08 -18.55
C ASP A 112 -16.06 22.20 -19.81
N ASN A 113 -16.99 21.23 -19.86
CA ASN A 113 -17.44 20.45 -21.03
C ASN A 113 -16.39 19.91 -22.04
N GLY A 114 -15.10 19.97 -21.73
CA GLY A 114 -14.01 19.67 -22.64
C GLY A 114 -13.74 18.19 -22.71
N TYR A 115 -13.63 17.66 -23.93
CA TYR A 115 -13.20 16.28 -24.16
C TYR A 115 -11.81 16.06 -23.54
N PRO A 116 -11.54 14.87 -22.95
CA PRO A 116 -10.19 14.52 -22.50
C PRO A 116 -9.20 14.67 -23.65
N SER A 117 -8.06 15.32 -23.38
CA SER A 117 -7.04 15.64 -24.37
C SER A 117 -5.66 15.25 -23.87
N ASN A 118 -4.85 14.67 -24.75
CA ASN A 118 -3.43 14.38 -24.52
C ASN A 118 -2.52 15.58 -24.83
N ASN A 119 -3.09 16.75 -25.12
CA ASN A 119 -2.30 17.96 -25.34
C ASN A 119 -1.62 18.41 -24.03
N ARG A 120 -0.48 19.09 -24.19
CA ARG A 120 0.22 19.73 -23.06
C ARG A 120 -0.74 20.65 -22.30
N PRO A 121 -0.83 20.56 -20.96
CA PRO A 121 -1.63 21.48 -20.15
C PRO A 121 -1.22 22.93 -20.41
N THR A 122 -2.19 23.79 -20.72
CA THR A 122 -2.00 25.23 -20.93
C THR A 122 -2.35 26.07 -19.70
N GLU A 123 -3.13 25.50 -18.78
CA GLU A 123 -3.54 26.14 -17.54
C GLU A 123 -2.68 25.63 -16.37
N PRO A 124 -1.99 26.52 -15.64
CA PRO A 124 -1.21 26.11 -14.48
C PRO A 124 -2.11 25.69 -13.33
N ILE A 125 -1.67 24.67 -12.59
CA ILE A 125 -2.33 24.25 -11.35
C ILE A 125 -1.99 25.21 -10.22
N PHE A 126 -0.77 25.75 -10.25
CA PHE A 126 -0.28 26.68 -9.24
C PHE A 126 0.64 27.72 -9.86
N ILE A 127 0.48 28.98 -9.45
CA ILE A 127 1.34 30.10 -9.85
C ILE A 127 2.21 30.46 -8.66
N TRP A 128 3.52 30.26 -8.78
CA TRP A 128 4.50 30.57 -7.75
C TRP A 128 5.06 31.97 -7.94
N ASN A 129 4.73 32.87 -7.00
CA ASN A 129 5.30 34.21 -6.93
C ASN A 129 6.41 34.25 -5.88
N ALA A 130 7.66 34.22 -6.34
CA ALA A 130 8.85 34.20 -5.49
C ALA A 130 9.22 35.57 -4.91
N THR A 131 8.76 36.67 -5.52
CA THR A 131 9.08 38.06 -5.10
C THR A 131 8.76 38.30 -3.63
N GLY A 132 7.80 37.56 -3.11
CA GLY A 132 7.37 37.72 -1.75
C GLY A 132 8.06 36.81 -0.72
N THR A 133 8.82 35.81 -1.16
CA THR A 133 9.51 34.85 -0.28
C THR A 133 10.93 35.32 0.06
N THR A 134 11.54 36.13 -0.81
CA THR A 134 12.96 36.54 -0.76
C THR A 134 13.24 37.86 -0.03
N SER A 135 12.28 38.42 0.72
CA SER A 135 12.54 39.62 1.54
C SER A 135 13.32 39.26 2.81
N SER A 136 14.56 38.81 2.67
CA SER A 136 15.41 38.30 3.75
C SER A 136 16.19 39.37 4.52
N ASN A 137 16.00 40.66 4.25
CA ASN A 137 16.97 41.66 4.67
C ASN A 137 16.55 42.60 5.82
N ASN A 138 15.57 42.24 6.69
CA ASN A 138 15.54 42.59 8.14
C ASN A 138 14.18 42.83 8.82
N SER A 139 13.01 42.63 8.21
CA SER A 139 11.78 42.87 8.99
C SER A 139 10.59 42.04 8.60
N GLY A 140 10.44 40.91 9.27
CA GLY A 140 9.19 40.17 9.38
C GLY A 140 8.93 39.24 8.20
N TYR A 141 8.87 37.94 8.48
CA TYR A 141 8.00 37.07 7.69
C TYR A 141 6.63 37.74 7.65
N ASP A 142 6.14 38.05 6.46
CA ASP A 142 4.80 38.59 6.28
C ASP A 142 3.79 37.52 6.69
N VAL A 143 3.35 37.59 7.96
CA VAL A 143 2.49 36.61 8.64
C VAL A 143 1.12 36.50 7.96
N LEU A 144 0.76 37.46 7.11
CA LEU A 144 -0.49 37.46 6.36
C LEU A 144 -0.45 36.60 5.09
N ARG A 145 0.71 36.01 4.76
CA ARG A 145 0.86 35.17 3.58
C ARG A 145 0.25 33.79 3.74
N ASN A 146 -0.43 33.35 2.70
CA ASN A 146 -0.86 31.98 2.56
C ASN A 146 0.36 31.07 2.40
N ALA A 147 0.33 29.91 3.05
CA ALA A 147 1.31 28.86 2.80
C ALA A 147 1.21 28.43 1.33
N PRO A 148 2.34 28.23 0.61
CA PRO A 148 2.33 27.84 -0.80
C PRO A 148 1.98 26.36 -0.94
N ARG A 149 0.70 26.06 -0.71
CA ARG A 149 0.14 24.71 -0.73
C ARG A 149 -0.96 24.61 -1.78
N PHE A 150 -0.97 23.49 -2.49
CA PHE A 150 -2.01 23.15 -3.45
C PHE A 150 -2.24 21.65 -3.46
N SER A 151 -3.41 21.20 -3.91
CA SER A 151 -3.74 19.77 -3.95
C SER A 151 -4.02 19.30 -5.37
N THR A 152 -3.64 18.07 -5.66
CA THR A 152 -3.89 17.40 -6.93
C THR A 152 -4.44 16.01 -6.70
N ASP A 153 -5.41 15.63 -7.52
CA ASP A 153 -5.99 14.29 -7.50
C ASP A 153 -5.30 13.43 -8.57
N PHE A 154 -4.90 12.22 -8.21
CA PHE A 154 -4.27 11.27 -9.10
C PHE A 154 -5.01 9.93 -9.10
N ILE A 155 -4.98 9.25 -10.24
CA ILE A 155 -5.50 7.90 -10.43
C ILE A 155 -4.43 6.91 -10.04
N ILE A 156 -4.80 5.97 -9.19
CA ILE A 156 -3.93 4.88 -8.75
C ILE A 156 -4.28 3.59 -9.51
N TYR A 157 -3.26 2.92 -10.00
CA TYR A 157 -3.36 1.66 -10.71
C TYR A 157 -2.80 0.55 -9.83
N PRO A 158 -3.40 -0.63 -9.79
CA PRO A 158 -2.75 -1.74 -9.11
C PRO A 158 -1.45 -2.10 -9.79
N VAL A 159 -0.39 -2.25 -8.99
CA VAL A 159 0.89 -2.74 -9.50
C VAL A 159 0.68 -4.15 -10.03
N CYS A 160 1.24 -4.44 -11.20
CA CYS A 160 1.38 -5.80 -11.68
C CYS A 160 2.87 -6.13 -11.59
N GLU A 161 3.27 -7.02 -10.69
CA GLU A 161 4.60 -7.62 -10.78
C GLU A 161 4.63 -8.53 -12.02
N ASP A 162 5.77 -8.57 -12.71
CA ASP A 162 6.05 -9.31 -13.96
C ASP A 162 5.53 -8.73 -15.30
N PHE A 163 6.13 -7.63 -15.76
CA PHE A 163 6.20 -7.34 -17.20
C PHE A 163 7.10 -8.34 -17.97
N GLN A 164 8.05 -9.00 -17.29
CA GLN A 164 9.05 -9.87 -17.94
C GLN A 164 8.55 -11.26 -18.33
N LYS A 165 7.39 -11.72 -17.83
CA LYS A 165 6.89 -13.10 -18.08
C LYS A 165 5.52 -13.19 -18.75
N GLY A 166 4.94 -12.06 -19.16
CA GLY A 166 3.62 -12.04 -19.81
C GLY A 166 2.47 -12.51 -18.91
N LEU A 167 2.71 -12.69 -17.61
CA LEU A 167 1.70 -13.08 -16.63
C LEU A 167 1.24 -11.83 -15.89
N PHE A 168 0.17 -11.20 -16.36
CA PHE A 168 -0.40 -10.02 -15.71
C PHE A 168 -1.08 -10.43 -14.39
N ILE A 169 -0.33 -10.45 -13.28
CA ILE A 169 -0.92 -10.62 -11.95
C ILE A 169 -1.42 -9.25 -11.48
N ARG A 170 -2.73 -9.06 -11.53
CA ARG A 170 -3.36 -7.79 -11.10
C ARG A 170 -3.54 -7.79 -9.58
N HIS A 171 -2.62 -7.14 -8.86
CA HIS A 171 -2.67 -7.03 -7.38
C HIS A 171 -3.80 -6.12 -6.84
N GLY A 172 -4.58 -5.50 -7.71
CA GLY A 172 -5.76 -4.68 -7.36
C GLY A 172 -7.07 -5.44 -7.26
N THR A 173 -7.02 -6.76 -7.35
CA THR A 173 -8.18 -7.58 -7.07
C THR A 173 -8.31 -7.75 -5.56
N ARG A 174 -9.53 -7.68 -5.01
CA ARG A 174 -9.86 -7.90 -3.58
C ARG A 174 -9.19 -9.14 -2.96
N ALA A 175 -8.67 -10.05 -3.79
CA ALA A 175 -7.99 -11.27 -3.42
C ALA A 175 -6.60 -11.07 -2.77
N TYR A 176 -5.91 -9.94 -3.01
CA TYR A 176 -4.53 -9.75 -2.52
C TYR A 176 -4.41 -8.97 -1.21
N TYR A 177 -5.52 -8.51 -0.63
CA TYR A 177 -5.49 -7.86 0.68
C TYR A 177 -4.87 -8.78 1.75
N PRO A 178 -3.95 -8.31 2.61
CA PRO A 178 -3.48 -6.92 2.78
C PRO A 178 -2.16 -6.60 2.04
N PHE A 179 -1.74 -7.42 1.08
CA PHE A 179 -0.50 -7.25 0.31
C PHE A 179 -0.72 -6.51 -1.01
N ASP A 180 -1.83 -5.77 -1.12
CA ASP A 180 -2.18 -5.00 -2.30
C ASP A 180 -1.30 -3.75 -2.43
N TRP A 181 -0.71 -3.56 -3.62
CA TRP A 181 0.12 -2.39 -3.95
C TRP A 181 -0.51 -1.62 -5.10
N TYR A 182 -0.45 -0.30 -5.01
CA TYR A 182 -0.94 0.62 -6.03
C TYR A 182 0.18 1.55 -6.46
N TRP A 183 0.12 1.99 -7.69
CA TRP A 183 1.09 2.86 -8.33
C TRP A 183 0.37 4.01 -9.02
N SER A 184 0.94 5.19 -8.93
CA SER A 184 0.54 6.35 -9.71
C SER A 184 1.78 6.99 -10.32
N GLY A 185 1.68 7.33 -11.61
CA GLY A 185 2.61 8.28 -12.22
C GLY A 185 2.27 9.70 -11.78
N VAL A 186 3.29 10.52 -11.60
CA VAL A 186 3.18 11.96 -11.39
C VAL A 186 4.14 12.62 -12.36
N THR A 187 3.58 13.40 -13.28
CA THR A 187 4.36 14.19 -14.24
C THR A 187 4.06 15.66 -14.02
N ALA A 188 5.11 16.45 -13.78
CA ALA A 188 5.00 17.87 -13.54
C ALA A 188 6.12 18.63 -14.25
N PHE A 189 5.83 19.86 -14.67
CA PHE A 189 6.83 20.76 -15.22
C PHE A 189 6.52 22.19 -14.80
N ALA A 190 7.52 23.07 -14.88
CA ALA A 190 7.33 24.49 -14.58
C ALA A 190 7.85 25.37 -15.70
N GLN A 191 7.23 26.54 -15.86
CA GLN A 191 7.64 27.54 -16.84
C GLN A 191 7.63 28.94 -16.22
N ASP A 192 8.64 29.73 -16.56
CA ASP A 192 8.70 31.15 -16.27
C ASP A 192 7.64 31.90 -17.11
N THR A 193 6.83 32.71 -16.43
CA THR A 193 5.75 33.52 -17.03
C THR A 193 6.24 34.56 -18.04
N LEU A 194 7.45 35.11 -17.85
CA LEU A 194 7.99 36.16 -18.70
C LEU A 194 8.66 35.59 -19.95
N THR A 195 9.43 34.51 -19.78
CA THR A 195 10.27 33.96 -20.85
C THR A 195 9.67 32.73 -21.53
N ASN A 196 8.64 32.12 -20.94
CA ASN A 196 8.09 30.81 -21.30
C ASN A 196 9.14 29.67 -21.29
N LYS A 197 10.33 29.93 -20.72
CA LYS A 197 11.36 28.92 -20.55
C LYS A 197 11.00 28.04 -19.37
N SER A 198 11.39 26.79 -19.47
CA SER A 198 11.31 25.80 -18.42
C SER A 198 12.06 26.22 -17.15
N VAL A 199 11.55 25.81 -16.00
CA VAL A 199 12.22 25.94 -14.71
C VAL A 199 12.34 24.54 -14.12
N ALA A 200 13.52 24.21 -13.60
CA ALA A 200 13.75 22.90 -13.01
C ALA A 200 12.87 22.75 -11.75
N LEU A 201 12.18 21.62 -11.68
CA LEU A 201 11.45 21.22 -10.48
C LEU A 201 12.17 20.03 -9.84
N ALA A 202 12.29 20.07 -8.52
CA ALA A 202 12.83 18.95 -7.74
C ALA A 202 11.78 18.51 -6.72
N VAL A 203 11.48 17.22 -6.65
CA VAL A 203 10.71 16.69 -5.51
C VAL A 203 11.69 16.36 -4.42
N GLN A 204 11.60 17.07 -3.29
CA GLN A 204 12.45 16.79 -2.15
C GLN A 204 12.03 15.45 -1.54
N SER A 205 12.77 14.41 -1.88
CA SER A 205 12.71 13.10 -1.24
C SER A 205 13.46 13.14 0.09
N SER A 206 13.04 13.99 1.03
CA SER A 206 13.45 13.81 2.42
C SER A 206 12.88 12.47 2.86
N ALA A 207 13.73 11.46 3.09
CA ALA A 207 13.39 10.07 3.41
C ALA A 207 11.91 9.90 3.76
N PHE A 208 11.14 9.62 2.71
CA PHE A 208 9.74 10.00 2.58
C PHE A 208 8.83 9.04 3.34
N ARG A 209 9.02 8.94 4.67
CA ARG A 209 7.84 8.79 5.49
C ARG A 209 7.20 10.16 5.44
N PHE A 210 6.23 10.29 4.53
CA PHE A 210 5.06 11.09 4.87
C PHE A 210 4.81 10.81 6.34
N VAL A 211 4.89 11.83 7.19
CA VAL A 211 4.19 11.77 8.46
C VAL A 211 2.72 11.86 8.08
N GLY A 212 2.23 10.85 7.35
CA GLY A 212 0.94 10.29 7.59
C GLY A 212 0.98 10.09 9.08
N THR A 213 0.27 10.99 9.77
CA THR A 213 -0.26 10.72 11.08
C THR A 213 -0.49 9.21 11.14
N SER A 214 0.10 8.57 12.14
CA SER A 214 0.21 7.10 12.31
C SER A 214 -1.14 6.33 12.24
N LEU A 215 -2.22 7.03 11.92
CA LEU A 215 -3.60 6.63 11.68
C LEU A 215 -3.88 6.18 10.24
N SER A 216 -3.07 6.57 9.24
CA SER A 216 -3.28 6.11 7.87
C SER A 216 -2.70 4.69 7.68
N ASN A 217 -3.57 3.74 7.34
CA ASN A 217 -3.28 2.31 7.18
C ASN A 217 -2.38 1.97 5.95
N LEU A 218 -1.72 2.98 5.38
CA LEU A 218 -0.98 2.92 4.13
C LEU A 218 0.42 3.47 4.34
N GLU A 219 1.38 2.73 3.80
CA GLU A 219 2.77 3.14 3.64
C GLU A 219 2.96 3.62 2.21
N ILE A 220 3.70 4.70 2.03
CA ILE A 220 3.89 5.32 0.73
C ILE A 220 5.37 5.32 0.45
N THR A 221 5.73 4.81 -0.72
CA THR A 221 7.08 4.83 -1.23
C THR A 221 7.09 5.65 -2.50
N THR A 222 7.81 6.75 -2.51
CA THR A 222 8.06 7.51 -3.73
C THR A 222 9.38 7.09 -4.33
N GLY A 223 9.42 6.99 -5.65
CA GLY A 223 10.67 6.90 -6.39
C GLY A 223 10.68 7.94 -7.50
N VAL A 224 11.86 8.49 -7.75
CA VAL A 224 12.12 9.23 -8.98
C VAL A 224 12.53 8.18 -9.99
N GLN A 225 11.82 8.11 -11.12
CA GLN A 225 12.28 7.26 -12.22
C GLN A 225 13.46 7.99 -12.83
N GLU A 226 14.66 7.61 -12.41
CA GLU A 226 15.89 8.03 -13.08
C GLU A 226 15.88 7.32 -14.44
N ALA A 227 15.29 8.00 -15.42
CA ALA A 227 15.34 7.55 -16.79
C ALA A 227 16.81 7.59 -17.22
N ASP A 228 17.26 6.49 -17.84
CA ASP A 228 18.64 6.35 -18.29
C ASP A 228 19.05 7.62 -19.07
N PRO A 229 20.01 8.41 -18.55
CA PRO A 229 20.31 9.74 -19.07
C PRO A 229 20.66 9.70 -20.56
N THR A 230 21.17 8.56 -21.04
CA THR A 230 21.56 8.33 -22.44
C THR A 230 20.41 8.45 -23.44
N HIS A 231 19.15 8.18 -23.06
CA HIS A 231 18.00 8.29 -23.97
C HIS A 231 17.28 9.65 -23.92
N LEU A 232 17.49 10.42 -22.84
CA LEU A 232 16.82 11.71 -22.65
C LEU A 232 17.60 12.90 -23.23
N GLU A 233 18.93 12.79 -23.27
CA GLU A 233 19.79 13.81 -23.89
C GLU A 233 19.52 13.93 -25.39
N ASP A 234 19.31 12.80 -26.10
CA ASP A 234 18.97 12.79 -27.53
C ASP A 234 17.61 13.44 -27.86
N ALA A 235 16.69 13.49 -26.89
CA ALA A 235 15.38 14.10 -27.06
C ALA A 235 15.37 15.60 -26.73
N GLY A 236 16.44 16.15 -26.14
CA GLY A 236 16.51 17.55 -25.71
C GLY A 236 15.54 17.92 -24.57
N ILE A 237 15.01 16.92 -23.84
CA ILE A 237 14.02 17.10 -22.75
C ILE A 237 14.73 17.05 -21.38
N GLY A 238 16.05 17.28 -21.35
CA GLY A 238 16.90 17.11 -20.19
C GLY A 238 16.51 17.99 -19.01
N GLU A 239 15.98 17.35 -17.95
CA GLU A 239 15.84 17.91 -16.59
C GLU A 239 14.77 19.01 -16.39
N GLU A 240 13.78 19.13 -17.26
CA GLU A 240 12.71 20.16 -17.13
C GLU A 240 11.38 19.61 -16.61
N ILE A 241 11.26 18.28 -16.60
CA ILE A 241 10.04 17.56 -16.26
C ILE A 241 10.37 16.63 -15.10
N ILE A 242 9.62 16.75 -14.01
CA ILE A 242 9.57 15.71 -12.99
C ILE A 242 8.75 14.57 -13.55
N SER A 243 9.35 13.40 -13.63
CA SER A 243 8.65 12.12 -13.71
C SER A 243 8.89 11.36 -12.40
N ALA A 244 7.92 11.45 -11.50
CA ALA A 244 7.94 10.74 -10.23
C ALA A 244 6.88 9.65 -10.26
N TYR A 245 7.07 8.64 -9.44
CA TYR A 245 6.02 7.68 -9.16
C TYR A 245 5.79 7.53 -7.67
N VAL A 246 4.53 7.28 -7.33
CA VAL A 246 4.08 7.02 -5.97
C VAL A 246 3.60 5.58 -5.92
N ILE A 247 4.15 4.79 -5.01
CA ILE A 247 3.70 3.45 -4.68
C ILE A 247 3.00 3.51 -3.32
N LEU A 248 1.74 3.10 -3.29
CA LEU A 248 0.97 2.92 -2.06
C LEU A 248 0.98 1.43 -1.70
N LYS A 249 1.42 1.12 -0.48
CA LYS A 249 1.38 -0.22 0.12
C LYS A 249 0.58 -0.16 1.42
N ARG A 250 0.06 -1.28 1.91
CA ARG A 250 -0.48 -1.32 3.28
C ARG A 250 0.66 -1.19 4.27
N SER A 251 0.39 -0.50 5.38
CA SER A 251 1.36 -0.41 6.48
C SER A 251 1.70 -1.81 7.01
N THR A 252 2.97 -2.03 7.35
CA THR A 252 3.44 -3.27 8.00
C THR A 252 2.60 -3.67 9.22
N LEU A 253 2.03 -2.69 9.95
CA LEU A 253 1.13 -2.95 11.07
C LEU A 253 -0.17 -3.63 10.62
N VAL A 254 -0.80 -3.14 9.56
CA VAL A 254 -2.04 -3.69 9.00
C VAL A 254 -1.79 -5.10 8.48
N ILE A 255 -0.69 -5.29 7.76
CA ILE A 255 -0.25 -6.59 7.27
C ILE A 255 -0.06 -7.56 8.45
N GLY A 256 0.66 -7.16 9.48
CA GLY A 256 0.88 -7.97 10.68
C GLY A 256 -0.39 -8.31 11.44
N TYR A 257 -1.28 -7.33 11.63
CA TYR A 257 -2.59 -7.54 12.25
C TYR A 257 -3.42 -8.59 11.50
N CYS A 258 -3.50 -8.47 10.17
CA CYS A 258 -4.23 -9.42 9.33
C CYS A 258 -3.63 -10.83 9.40
N LEU A 259 -2.29 -10.94 9.41
CA LEU A 259 -1.60 -12.23 9.50
C LEU A 259 -1.80 -12.89 10.85
N VAL A 260 -1.72 -12.13 11.95
CA VAL A 260 -1.99 -12.64 13.30
C VAL A 260 -3.41 -13.18 13.41
N ILE A 261 -4.42 -12.42 12.98
CA ILE A 261 -5.82 -12.88 13.00
C ILE A 261 -6.00 -14.14 12.16
N THR A 262 -5.40 -14.18 10.97
CA THR A 262 -5.49 -15.34 10.09
C THR A 262 -4.87 -16.58 10.75
N ILE A 263 -3.67 -16.46 11.32
CA ILE A 263 -3.00 -17.58 12.00
C ILE A 263 -3.82 -18.03 13.22
N THR A 264 -4.32 -17.11 14.04
CA THR A 264 -5.17 -17.44 15.19
C THR A 264 -6.43 -18.20 14.75
N PHE A 265 -7.07 -17.78 13.66
CA PHE A 265 -8.22 -18.48 13.09
C PHE A 265 -7.88 -19.91 12.66
N TRP A 266 -6.75 -20.08 11.97
CA TRP A 266 -6.27 -21.39 11.54
C TRP A 266 -6.02 -22.32 12.73
N LEU A 267 -5.40 -21.82 13.79
CA LEU A 267 -5.12 -22.60 15.00
C LEU A 267 -6.39 -23.00 15.75
N ILE A 268 -7.38 -22.10 15.84
CA ILE A 268 -8.67 -22.41 16.48
C ILE A 268 -9.43 -23.47 15.68
N THR A 269 -9.43 -23.36 14.35
CA THR A 269 -10.04 -24.36 13.46
C THR A 269 -9.36 -25.73 13.62
N LEU A 270 -8.02 -25.75 13.69
CA LEU A 270 -7.24 -26.96 13.92
C LEU A 270 -7.58 -27.58 15.28
N MET A 271 -7.67 -26.77 16.34
CA MET A 271 -8.08 -27.23 17.67
C MET A 271 -9.48 -27.88 17.67
N ILE A 272 -10.46 -27.25 17.02
CA ILE A 272 -11.82 -27.81 16.87
C ILE A 272 -11.78 -29.14 16.11
N CYS A 273 -10.99 -29.22 15.05
CA CYS A 273 -10.80 -30.45 14.27
C CYS A 273 -10.22 -31.57 15.14
N LEU A 274 -9.18 -31.29 15.94
CA LEU A 274 -8.59 -32.26 16.87
C LEU A 274 -9.58 -32.72 17.94
N ILE A 275 -10.39 -31.81 18.49
CA ILE A 275 -11.45 -32.17 19.45
C ILE A 275 -12.50 -33.07 18.80
N THR A 276 -12.85 -32.81 17.54
CA THR A 276 -13.80 -33.63 16.78
C THR A 276 -13.24 -35.03 16.49
N VAL A 277 -11.97 -35.13 16.07
CA VAL A 277 -11.32 -36.42 15.83
C VAL A 277 -11.23 -37.22 17.14
N THR A 278 -10.85 -36.58 18.24
CA THR A 278 -10.73 -37.28 19.52
C THR A 278 -12.08 -37.77 20.05
N THR A 279 -13.15 -36.99 19.88
CA THR A 279 -14.50 -37.43 20.28
C THR A 279 -15.03 -38.58 19.44
N VAL A 280 -14.90 -38.49 18.11
CA VAL A 280 -15.43 -39.51 17.19
C VAL A 280 -14.62 -40.80 17.28
N VAL A 281 -13.29 -40.72 17.29
CA VAL A 281 -12.42 -41.90 17.24
C VAL A 281 -12.33 -42.60 18.59
N PHE A 282 -12.24 -41.86 19.69
CA PHE A 282 -12.12 -42.47 21.02
C PHE A 282 -13.48 -42.71 21.70
N GLY A 283 -14.59 -42.30 21.08
CA GLY A 283 -15.94 -42.52 21.61
C GLY A 283 -16.21 -41.77 22.92
N TYR A 284 -15.44 -40.71 23.21
CA TYR A 284 -15.67 -39.91 24.42
C TYR A 284 -16.98 -39.17 24.29
N ARG A 285 -17.91 -39.48 25.21
CA ARG A 285 -19.20 -38.82 25.31
C ARG A 285 -19.00 -37.39 25.83
N GLN A 286 -18.77 -36.44 24.92
CA GLN A 286 -18.72 -35.03 25.27
C GLN A 286 -20.10 -34.48 25.59
N ARG A 287 -20.16 -33.53 26.54
CA ARG A 287 -21.39 -32.80 26.83
C ARG A 287 -21.79 -31.96 25.62
N ASN A 288 -23.08 -31.93 25.31
CA ASN A 288 -23.63 -31.19 24.16
C ASN A 288 -23.21 -29.71 24.13
N GLU A 289 -22.90 -29.13 25.30
CA GLU A 289 -22.38 -27.77 25.46
C GLU A 289 -21.06 -27.52 24.71
N ILE A 290 -20.17 -28.52 24.62
CA ILE A 290 -18.84 -28.37 23.99
C ILE A 290 -18.95 -28.29 22.47
N ALA A 291 -19.98 -28.90 21.88
CA ALA A 291 -20.23 -28.88 20.44
C ALA A 291 -20.72 -27.51 19.92
N VAL A 292 -21.24 -26.65 20.80
CA VAL A 292 -21.75 -25.32 20.43
C VAL A 292 -20.64 -24.27 20.36
N VAL A 293 -19.55 -24.46 21.11
CA VAL A 293 -18.41 -23.53 21.17
C VAL A 293 -17.80 -23.24 19.78
N PRO A 294 -17.52 -24.24 18.92
CA PRO A 294 -17.07 -24.02 17.54
C PRO A 294 -17.99 -23.14 16.70
N ILE A 295 -19.31 -23.31 16.88
CA ILE A 295 -20.33 -22.61 16.09
C ILE A 295 -20.34 -21.12 16.50
N GLY A 296 -20.36 -20.83 17.80
CA GLY A 296 -20.33 -19.45 18.30
C GLY A 296 -19.05 -18.72 17.87
N ILE A 297 -17.92 -19.42 17.89
CA ILE A 297 -16.62 -18.94 17.42
C ILE A 297 -16.68 -18.59 15.92
N LEU A 298 -17.28 -19.45 15.09
CA LEU A 298 -17.39 -19.21 13.64
C LEU A 298 -18.19 -17.94 13.31
N PHE A 299 -19.26 -17.66 14.05
CA PHE A 299 -20.03 -16.43 13.90
C PHE A 299 -19.25 -15.18 14.37
N ALA A 300 -18.58 -15.24 15.52
CA ALA A 300 -17.76 -14.14 16.01
C ALA A 300 -16.64 -13.76 15.01
N PHE A 301 -16.11 -14.73 14.26
CA PHE A 301 -15.07 -14.49 13.26
C PHE A 301 -15.54 -13.75 12.02
N THR A 302 -16.76 -14.01 11.55
CA THR A 302 -17.31 -13.23 10.42
C THR A 302 -17.36 -11.75 10.75
N GLN A 303 -17.68 -11.42 12.00
CA GLN A 303 -17.66 -10.04 12.50
C GLN A 303 -16.24 -9.47 12.57
N LEU A 304 -15.27 -10.19 13.15
CA LEU A 304 -13.87 -9.72 13.22
C LEU A 304 -13.24 -9.47 11.83
N ARG A 305 -13.61 -10.26 10.82
CA ARG A 305 -13.11 -10.07 9.46
C ARG A 305 -13.69 -8.83 8.79
N SER A 306 -14.97 -8.53 9.07
CA SER A 306 -15.61 -7.31 8.55
C SER A 306 -15.00 -6.02 9.12
N THR A 307 -14.35 -6.11 10.29
CA THR A 307 -13.68 -4.97 10.93
C THR A 307 -12.22 -4.76 10.49
N MET A 308 -11.73 -5.51 9.49
CA MET A 308 -10.34 -5.35 9.03
C MET A 308 -10.10 -3.94 8.46
N PRO A 309 -9.09 -3.20 8.98
CA PRO A 309 -8.89 -1.80 8.65
C PRO A 309 -8.54 -1.63 7.16
N GLY A 310 -9.33 -0.81 6.46
CA GLY A 310 -9.14 -0.53 5.04
C GLY A 310 -9.55 -1.67 4.10
N ALA A 311 -10.25 -2.69 4.59
CA ALA A 311 -10.93 -3.67 3.75
C ALA A 311 -12.11 -3.04 3.02
N HIS A 312 -12.42 -3.54 1.83
CA HIS A 312 -13.58 -3.07 1.05
C HIS A 312 -14.90 -3.54 1.68
N GLU A 313 -15.98 -2.80 1.51
CA GLU A 313 -17.33 -3.31 1.82
C GLU A 313 -17.61 -4.61 1.06
N GLY A 314 -18.14 -5.59 1.80
CA GLY A 314 -18.34 -6.96 1.33
C GLY A 314 -17.09 -7.84 1.41
N PHE A 315 -15.99 -7.37 1.99
CA PHE A 315 -14.84 -8.21 2.32
C PHE A 315 -15.19 -9.10 3.53
N GLY A 316 -15.49 -10.36 3.26
CA GLY A 316 -15.90 -11.34 4.29
C GLY A 316 -17.27 -11.96 4.02
N ASP A 317 -18.14 -11.28 3.26
CA ASP A 317 -19.48 -11.77 2.89
C ASP A 317 -19.40 -13.01 1.99
N VAL A 318 -18.32 -13.12 1.21
CA VAL A 318 -18.00 -14.34 0.47
C VAL A 318 -17.28 -15.29 1.43
N LEU A 319 -18.03 -16.20 2.05
CA LEU A 319 -17.58 -17.38 2.81
C LEU A 319 -16.83 -18.40 1.90
N GLY A 320 -15.90 -17.94 1.09
CA GLY A 320 -15.05 -18.76 0.25
C GLY A 320 -13.75 -19.14 0.96
N ALA A 321 -13.74 -20.26 1.68
CA ALA A 321 -12.54 -21.09 1.78
C ALA A 321 -12.06 -21.48 0.35
N PRO A 322 -10.80 -21.88 0.07
CA PRO A 322 -9.50 -21.65 0.68
C PRO A 322 -8.59 -20.86 -0.28
N ARG A 323 -9.08 -19.78 -0.92
CA ARG A 323 -8.24 -18.99 -1.86
C ARG A 323 -7.07 -18.25 -1.20
N PHE A 324 -7.09 -18.08 0.12
CA PHE A 324 -5.97 -17.49 0.87
C PHE A 324 -4.71 -18.38 0.89
N ILE A 325 -4.85 -19.70 0.74
CA ILE A 325 -3.71 -20.64 0.79
C ILE A 325 -2.79 -20.47 -0.43
N LEU A 326 -3.35 -20.15 -1.60
CA LEU A 326 -2.55 -19.94 -2.82
C LEU A 326 -1.82 -18.58 -2.83
N VAL A 327 -2.35 -17.56 -2.14
CA VAL A 327 -1.74 -16.23 -2.13
C VAL A 327 -0.69 -16.09 -1.02
N ALA A 328 -0.93 -16.66 0.17
CA ALA A 328 0.03 -16.61 1.27
C ALA A 328 1.31 -17.43 0.99
N ASN A 329 1.21 -18.56 0.30
CA ASN A 329 2.39 -19.34 -0.09
C ASN A 329 3.25 -18.65 -1.17
N ASN A 330 2.67 -17.76 -1.98
CA ASN A 330 3.43 -17.02 -2.98
C ASN A 330 4.07 -15.74 -2.41
N GLY A 331 3.42 -15.06 -1.46
CA GLY A 331 3.93 -13.83 -0.83
C GLY A 331 5.07 -14.04 0.18
N LEU A 332 5.29 -15.27 0.67
CA LEU A 332 6.39 -15.61 1.59
C LEU A 332 7.58 -16.31 0.89
N THR A 333 7.65 -16.29 -0.44
CA THR A 333 8.83 -16.80 -1.15
C THR A 333 9.99 -15.81 -1.04
N LEU A 334 10.69 -15.94 0.08
CA LEU A 334 12.09 -15.55 0.22
C LEU A 334 12.89 -16.32 -0.85
N HIS A 335 13.00 -15.74 -2.04
CA HIS A 335 14.05 -15.93 -3.04
C HIS A 335 14.65 -17.36 -3.19
N HIS A 336 13.87 -18.44 -3.18
CA HIS A 336 14.33 -19.73 -3.68
C HIS A 336 13.16 -20.58 -4.23
N ARG A 337 13.37 -21.00 -5.49
CA ARG A 337 12.51 -21.76 -6.41
C ARG A 337 11.62 -22.83 -5.73
N PHE A 338 10.32 -22.84 -6.02
CA PHE A 338 9.55 -24.07 -6.28
C PHE A 338 8.34 -23.76 -7.18
N ASN A 339 8.19 -24.54 -8.25
CA ASN A 339 7.31 -24.27 -9.38
C ASN A 339 6.14 -25.26 -9.37
N TRP A 340 4.91 -24.78 -9.14
CA TRP A 340 3.67 -25.51 -9.42
C TRP A 340 2.67 -24.54 -10.04
N ALA A 341 2.59 -24.55 -11.38
CA ALA A 341 1.62 -23.76 -12.14
C ALA A 341 0.45 -24.65 -12.58
N ILE A 342 -0.75 -24.35 -12.09
CA ILE A 342 -1.99 -24.68 -12.81
C ILE A 342 -2.41 -23.40 -13.50
N ALA A 343 -2.16 -23.33 -14.80
CA ALA A 343 -2.63 -22.26 -15.66
C ALA A 343 -4.14 -22.39 -15.85
N MET A 344 -4.90 -21.35 -15.48
CA MET A 344 -6.22 -21.11 -16.05
C MET A 344 -6.17 -19.81 -16.87
N PRO A 345 -6.78 -19.79 -18.06
CA PRO A 345 -6.77 -18.61 -18.93
C PRO A 345 -7.67 -17.50 -18.36
N CYS A 346 -7.20 -16.26 -18.44
CA CYS A 346 -7.98 -15.07 -18.14
C CYS A 346 -9.20 -14.94 -19.07
N PRO A 347 -10.37 -14.52 -18.58
CA PRO A 347 -11.45 -14.07 -19.44
C PRO A 347 -11.06 -12.71 -20.03
N SER A 348 -11.02 -12.62 -21.37
CA SER A 348 -10.92 -11.36 -22.09
C SER A 348 -12.14 -10.50 -21.74
N ILE A 349 -11.94 -9.39 -21.06
CA ILE A 349 -12.97 -8.36 -20.93
C ILE A 349 -13.02 -7.65 -22.28
N ASP A 350 -13.96 -8.06 -23.12
CA ASP A 350 -14.32 -7.34 -24.34
C ASP A 350 -15.02 -6.03 -23.96
N LEU A 351 -14.26 -4.94 -23.97
CA LEU A 351 -14.72 -3.57 -23.71
C LEU A 351 -15.67 -3.03 -24.78
N ARG A 352 -16.04 -3.82 -25.80
CA ARG A 352 -16.87 -3.36 -26.93
C ARG A 352 -18.40 -3.44 -26.69
N LYS A 353 -18.87 -3.84 -25.49
CA LYS A 353 -20.32 -4.01 -25.21
C LYS A 353 -20.98 -3.04 -24.22
N ARG A 354 -20.34 -1.91 -23.87
CA ARG A 354 -20.98 -0.85 -23.05
C ARG A 354 -21.24 0.47 -23.80
N MET A 355 -21.51 0.39 -25.11
CA MET A 355 -22.15 1.46 -25.86
C MET A 355 -23.17 0.83 -26.82
N ALA A 356 -24.31 0.43 -26.25
CA ALA A 356 -25.57 0.21 -26.96
C ALA A 356 -26.68 0.57 -25.98
#